data_AF-A0A223EKH6-F1
#
_entry.id   AF-A0A223EKH6-F1
#
_cell.length_a   1.000
_cell.length_b   1.000
_cell.length_c   1.000
_cell.angle_alpha   90.00
_cell.angle_beta   90.00
_cell.angle_gamma   90.00
#
_symmetry.space_group_name_H-M   'P 1'
#
loop_
_entity.id
_entity.type
_entity.pdbx_description
1 polymer ?
#
loop_
_entity_poly.entity_id
_entity_poly.type
_entity_poly.pdbx_seq_one_letter_code
_entity_poly.pdbx_strand_id
1 'polypeptide(L)' 'MKIFGITVLILVPLVVITLGMDILLGFDLDNSIKHAFNPFLVKDPAELILFLILLVFLVFSFFYRKKKKGNTKGQQ' A
#
# COMPACT_ATOMS: atom_id res chain seq x y z
N MET A 1 -10.12 4.25 -33.05
CA MET A 1 -8.72 3.88 -32.77
C MET A 1 -7.84 5.10 -32.45
N LYS A 2 -8.33 6.10 -31.69
CA LYS A 2 -7.54 7.27 -31.25
C LYS A 2 -7.23 7.19 -29.75
N ILE A 3 -8.24 6.86 -28.94
CA ILE A 3 -8.08 6.67 -27.49
C ILE A 3 -7.10 5.53 -27.18
N PHE A 4 -7.21 4.39 -27.86
CA PHE A 4 -6.31 3.24 -27.62
C PHE A 4 -4.82 3.60 -27.83
N GLY A 5 -4.52 4.40 -28.86
CA GLY A 5 -3.15 4.86 -29.11
C GLY A 5 -2.65 5.80 -28.00
N ILE A 6 -3.49 6.72 -27.54
CA ILE A 6 -3.16 7.64 -26.44
C ILE A 6 -2.98 6.87 -25.11
N THR A 7 -3.83 5.86 -24.85
CA THR A 7 -3.71 5.00 -23.68
C THR A 7 -2.39 4.26 -23.67
N VAL A 8 -1.98 3.65 -24.79
CA VAL A 8 -0.69 2.97 -24.89
C VAL A 8 0.47 3.96 -24.78
N LEU A 9 0.36 5.13 -25.42
CA LEU A 9 1.37 6.18 -25.37
C LEU A 9 1.61 6.73 -23.97
N ILE A 10 0.59 6.74 -23.11
CA ILE A 10 0.73 7.12 -21.69
C ILE A 10 1.17 5.93 -20.82
N LEU A 11 0.68 4.72 -21.11
CA LEU A 11 0.96 3.54 -20.31
C LEU A 11 2.43 3.11 -20.40
N VAL A 12 3.04 3.16 -21.58
CA VAL A 12 4.44 2.79 -21.79
C VAL A 12 5.41 3.64 -20.95
N PRO A 13 5.42 4.98 -21.03
CA PRO A 13 6.33 5.80 -20.22
C PRO A 13 6.03 5.67 -18.73
N LEU A 14 4.76 5.46 -18.34
CA LEU A 14 4.40 5.23 -16.94
C LEU A 14 5.07 3.97 -16.39
N VAL A 15 4.99 2.86 -17.12
CA VAL A 15 5.62 1.58 -16.73
C VAL A 15 7.15 1.70 -16.73
N VAL A 16 7.73 2.40 -17.70
CA VAL A 16 9.19 2.63 -17.78
C VAL A 16 9.67 3.47 -16.59
N ILE A 17 8.95 4.53 -16.21
CA ILE A 17 9.29 5.37 -15.07
C ILE A 17 9.19 4.57 -13.77
N THR A 18 8.14 3.76 -13.58
CA THR A 18 7.99 2.95 -12.36
C THR A 18 9.10 1.91 -12.22
N LEU A 19 9.40 1.16 -13.30
CA LEU A 19 10.48 0.18 -13.28
C LEU A 19 11.86 0.84 -13.15
N GLY A 20 12.04 2.02 -13.76
CA GLY A 20 13.26 2.82 -13.61
C GLY A 20 13.48 3.28 -12.17
N MET A 21 12.41 3.71 -11.48
CA MET A 21 12.49 4.06 -10.05
C MET A 21 12.82 2.85 -9.19
N ASP A 22 12.25 1.69 -9.49
CA ASP A 22 12.57 0.46 -8.77
C ASP A 22 14.06 0.10 -8.88
N ILE A 23 14.64 0.22 -10.08
CA ILE A 23 16.08 0.01 -10.31
C ILE A 23 16.91 1.07 -9.56
N LEU A 24 16.52 2.35 -9.61
CA LEU A 24 17.25 3.43 -8.92
C LEU A 24 17.23 3.29 -7.39
N LEU A 25 16.16 2.73 -6.84
CA LEU A 25 16.02 2.40 -5.42
C LEU A 25 16.74 1.09 -5.04
N GLY A 26 17.32 0.38 -6.02
CA GLY A 26 18.05 -0.86 -5.81
C GLY A 26 17.16 -2.08 -5.60
N PHE A 27 15.89 -2.01 -6.00
CA PHE A 27 14.97 -3.14 -5.93
C PHE A 27 15.18 -4.09 -7.13
N ASP A 28 15.24 -5.39 -6.85
CA ASP A 28 15.28 -6.42 -7.88
C ASP A 28 13.98 -6.44 -8.70
N LEU A 29 14.10 -6.45 -10.03
CA LEU A 29 12.96 -6.42 -10.97
C LEU A 29 11.99 -7.60 -10.77
N ASP A 30 12.53 -8.80 -10.51
CA ASP A 30 11.74 -9.99 -10.16
C ASP A 30 10.95 -9.81 -8.84
N ASN A 31 11.50 -9.01 -7.93
CA ASN A 31 10.93 -8.76 -6.63
C ASN A 31 9.84 -7.68 -6.71
N SER A 32 10.05 -6.64 -7.52
CA SER A 32 9.10 -5.57 -7.84
C SER A 32 7.85 -6.07 -8.53
N ILE A 33 7.97 -6.96 -9.53
CA ILE A 33 6.81 -7.54 -10.21
C ILE A 33 5.94 -8.30 -9.20
N LYS A 34 6.53 -9.14 -8.36
CA LYS A 34 5.80 -9.87 -7.31
C LYS A 34 5.14 -8.92 -6.30
N HIS A 35 5.80 -7.82 -5.96
CA HIS A 35 5.29 -6.80 -5.04
C HIS A 35 4.12 -6.01 -5.65
N ALA A 36 4.17 -5.70 -6.95
CA ALA A 36 3.08 -5.04 -7.68
C ALA A 36 1.80 -5.88 -7.71
N PHE A 37 1.93 -7.22 -7.81
CA PHE A 37 0.78 -8.13 -7.81
C PHE A 37 0.30 -8.55 -6.42
N ASN A 38 1.13 -8.43 -5.39
CA ASN A 38 0.74 -8.72 -4.01
C ASN A 38 1.34 -7.67 -3.05
N PRO A 39 0.57 -6.60 -2.74
CA PRO A 39 1.05 -5.47 -1.95
C PRO A 39 1.25 -5.80 -0.46
N PHE A 40 0.95 -7.04 -0.04
CA PHE A 40 1.16 -7.53 1.33
C PHE A 40 2.28 -8.56 1.42
N LEU A 41 3.11 -8.72 0.38
CA LEU A 41 4.35 -9.50 0.46
C LEU A 41 5.37 -8.77 1.31
N VAL A 42 5.22 -8.87 2.62
CA VAL A 42 6.23 -8.45 3.60
C VAL A 42 7.44 -9.37 3.43
N LYS A 43 8.57 -8.81 2.97
CA LYS A 43 9.79 -9.59 2.73
C LYS A 43 10.86 -9.31 3.77
N ASP A 44 10.92 -8.09 4.26
CA ASP A 44 11.90 -7.71 5.27
C ASP A 44 11.35 -7.82 6.70
N PRO A 45 12.16 -8.29 7.66
CA PRO A 45 11.77 -8.32 9.06
C PRO A 45 11.42 -6.91 9.58
N ALA A 46 12.03 -5.86 9.03
CA ALA A 46 11.70 -4.48 9.35
C ALA A 46 10.30 -4.07 8.87
N GLU A 47 9.91 -4.47 7.65
CA GLU A 47 8.57 -4.21 7.11
C GLU A 47 7.49 -4.93 7.92
N LEU A 48 7.79 -6.15 8.40
CA LEU A 48 6.89 -6.93 9.25
C LEU A 48 6.63 -6.22 10.57
N ILE A 49 7.68 -5.70 11.21
CA ILE A 49 7.58 -4.94 12.45
C ILE A 49 6.74 -3.68 12.23
N LEU A 50 6.98 -2.94 11.14
CA LEU A 50 6.22 -1.73 10.81
C LEU A 50 4.73 -2.05 10.56
N PHE A 51 4.45 -3.11 9.80
CA PHE A 51 3.08 -3.57 9.53
C PHE A 51 2.35 -3.97 10.82
N LEU A 52 3.03 -4.68 11.73
CA LEU A 52 2.47 -5.07 13.02
C LEU A 52 2.13 -3.84 13.88
N ILE A 53 3.01 -2.84 13.93
CA ILE A 53 2.78 -1.58 14.65
C ILE A 53 1.55 -0.86 14.10
N LEU A 54 1.44 -0.75 12.78
CA LEU A 54 0.29 -0.13 12.11
C LEU A 54 -1.03 -0.90 12.39
N LEU A 55 -0.98 -2.23 12.38
CA LEU A 55 -2.12 -3.09 12.70
C LEU A 55 -2.60 -2.87 14.14
N VAL A 56 -1.67 -2.85 15.11
CA VAL A 56 -1.98 -2.59 16.52
C VAL A 56 -2.58 -1.20 16.68
N PHE A 57 -2.01 -0.18 16.01
CA PHE A 57 -2.53 1.17 16.04
C PHE A 57 -3.95 1.27 15.45
N LEU A 58 -4.22 0.55 14.36
CA LEU A 58 -5.54 0.48 13.74
C LEU A 58 -6.58 -0.14 14.70
N VAL A 59 -6.25 -1.27 15.32
CA VAL A 59 -7.12 -1.95 16.29
C VAL A 59 -7.35 -1.05 17.51
N PHE A 60 -6.30 -0.40 18.01
CA PHE A 60 -6.41 0.52 19.14
C PHE A 60 -7.27 1.73 18.81
N SER A 61 -7.09 2.33 17.64
CA SER A 61 -7.90 3.43 17.13
C SER A 61 -9.37 3.03 16.96
N PHE A 62 -9.64 1.81 16.46
CA PHE A 62 -10.98 1.26 16.34
C PHE A 62 -11.63 1.05 17.71
N PHE A 63 -10.89 0.49 18.66
CA PHE A 63 -11.38 0.26 20.02
C PHE A 63 -11.63 1.58 20.76
N TYR A 64 -10.74 2.57 20.60
CA TYR A 64 -10.89 3.90 21.18
C TYR A 64 -12.11 4.65 20.60
N ARG A 65 -12.30 4.58 19.27
CA ARG A 65 -13.51 5.10 18.60
C ARG A 65 -14.78 4.40 19.07
N LYS A 66 -14.74 3.07 19.24
CA LYS A 66 -15.87 2.29 19.76
C LYS A 66 -16.21 2.67 21.20
N LYS A 67 -15.20 2.91 22.05
CA LYS A 67 -15.37 3.35 23.44
C LYS A 67 -15.98 4.75 23.53
N LYS A 68 -15.58 5.69 22.65
CA LYS A 68 -16.22 7.01 22.55
C LYS A 68 -17.70 6.93 22.12
N LYS A 69 -18.07 6.01 21.23
CA LYS A 69 -19.47 5.82 20.80
C LYS A 69 -20.37 5.16 21.85
N GLY A 70 -19.79 4.40 22.80
CA GLY A 70 -20.51 3.80 23.92
C GLY A 70 -20.88 4.79 25.03
N ASN A 71 -20.04 5.81 25.27
CA ASN A 71 -20.29 6.80 26.33
C ASN A 71 -21.38 7.84 25.99
N THR A 72 -21.84 7.94 24.74
CA THR A 72 -22.96 8.83 24.37
C THR A 72 -24.33 8.17 24.56
N LYS A 73 -24.40 6.85 24.80
CA LYS A 73 -25.66 6.13 25.04
C LYS A 73 -25.97 5.89 26.54
N GLY A 74 -25.08 6.31 27.44
CA GLY A 74 -25.25 6.19 28.90
C GLY A 74 -25.61 7.50 29.60
N GLN A 75 -25.95 8.56 28.87
CA GLN A 75 -26.44 9.84 29.40
C GLN A 75 -27.67 10.33 28.63
N GLN A 76 -28.64 9.44 28.43
CA GLN A 76 -30.03 9.83 28.16
C GLN A 76 -30.92 9.14 29.19
#